data_AF-A0A9D8ZPB0-F1
#
_entry.id   AF-A0A9D8ZPB0-F1
#
_cell.length_a   1.000
_cell.length_b   1.000
_cell.length_c   1.000
_cell.angle_alpha   90.00
_cell.angle_beta   90.00
_cell.angle_gamma   90.00
#
_symmetry.space_group_name_H-M   'P 1'
#
loop_
_entity.id
_entity.type
_entity.pdbx_description
1 polymer ?
#
loop_
_entity_poly.entity_id
_entity_poly.type
_entity_poly.pdbx_seq_one_letter_code
_entity_poly.pdbx_strand_id
1 'polypeptide(L)'
;MTYVHALLGWYLDLLLYLTISTLVRHLLVPILEWPLWADLLVFLVFRGTSMFLVTTPGQWLLAPAAAERSSTTASPPRQWTNLLLGTVFFLEGTKRMVRWLEMDHPLPFLGYVPESGLTQGAVGIAMGVLLVVAGGALLRLEPLGRLLGLLTVALMAISTVLSWTQWDALVERLVVARRMAQGIPVRSGEIEFMQSLLPEGIAVALVVVTGLLLLCRGRYGA
;
A
#
# COMPACT_ATOMS: atom_id res chain seq x y z
N MET A 1 20.32 10.25 -12.87
CA MET A 1 19.38 9.48 -12.02
C MET A 1 18.47 10.35 -11.13
N THR A 2 18.53 11.68 -11.23
CA THR A 2 17.57 12.63 -10.62
C THR A 2 16.12 12.34 -11.03
N TYR A 3 15.93 11.84 -12.25
CA TYR A 3 14.63 11.46 -12.81
C TYR A 3 13.92 10.34 -12.02
N VAL A 4 14.64 9.42 -11.39
CA VAL A 4 14.02 8.29 -10.66
C VAL A 4 13.26 8.78 -9.43
N HIS A 5 13.87 9.65 -8.62
CA HIS A 5 13.22 10.22 -7.44
C HIS A 5 12.09 11.17 -7.84
N ALA A 6 12.26 11.94 -8.92
CA ALA A 6 11.21 12.81 -9.44
C ALA A 6 9.98 12.01 -9.92
N LEU A 7 10.20 10.93 -10.68
CA LEU A 7 9.14 10.04 -11.16
C LEU A 7 8.45 9.31 -10.00
N LEU A 8 9.23 8.78 -9.04
CA LEU A 8 8.68 8.12 -7.86
C LEU A 8 7.87 9.11 -7.00
N GLY A 9 8.36 10.34 -6.83
CA GLY A 9 7.62 11.39 -6.14
C GLY A 9 6.27 11.66 -6.81
N TRP A 10 6.27 11.87 -8.13
CA TRP A 10 5.04 12.00 -8.93
C TRP A 10 4.07 10.83 -8.74
N TYR A 11 4.59 9.61 -8.75
CA TYR A 11 3.79 8.41 -8.54
C TYR A 11 3.16 8.35 -7.14
N LEU A 12 3.92 8.68 -6.09
CA LEU A 12 3.41 8.73 -4.71
C LEU A 12 2.33 9.82 -4.54
N ASP A 13 2.53 10.98 -5.17
CA ASP A 13 1.57 12.08 -5.17
C ASP A 13 0.26 11.68 -5.86
N LEU A 14 0.35 11.02 -7.01
CA LEU A 14 -0.82 10.51 -7.75
C LEU A 14 -1.58 9.47 -6.91
N LEU A 15 -0.87 8.51 -6.31
CA LEU A 15 -1.48 7.50 -5.45
C LEU A 15 -2.24 8.13 -4.29
N LEU A 16 -1.62 9.08 -3.60
CA LEU A 16 -2.23 9.76 -2.46
C LEU A 16 -3.46 10.56 -2.91
N TYR A 17 -3.37 11.29 -4.02
CA TYR A 17 -4.49 12.03 -4.60
C TYR A 17 -5.67 11.11 -4.92
N LEU A 18 -5.43 10.01 -5.65
CA LEU A 18 -6.50 9.08 -6.03
C LEU A 18 -7.16 8.45 -4.80
N THR A 19 -6.35 8.09 -3.79
CA THR A 19 -6.86 7.53 -2.53
C THR A 19 -7.77 8.52 -1.81
N ILE A 20 -7.32 9.76 -1.64
CA ILE A 20 -8.09 10.81 -0.96
C ILE A 20 -9.32 11.18 -1.77
N SER A 21 -9.21 11.36 -3.08
CA SER A 21 -10.34 11.68 -3.96
C SER A 21 -11.43 10.61 -3.86
N THR A 22 -11.05 9.32 -3.92
CA THR A 22 -12.00 8.21 -3.79
C THR A 22 -12.66 8.17 -2.40
N LEU A 23 -11.89 8.33 -1.32
CA LEU A 23 -12.45 8.39 0.04
C LEU A 23 -13.40 9.58 0.23
N VAL A 24 -13.02 10.76 -0.24
CA VAL A 24 -13.83 11.98 -0.17
C VAL A 24 -15.13 11.81 -0.93
N ARG A 25 -15.10 11.28 -2.15
CA ARG A 25 -16.31 11.01 -2.93
C ARG A 25 -17.22 10.03 -2.22
N HIS A 26 -16.67 8.94 -1.69
CA HIS A 26 -17.48 7.95 -0.99
C HIS A 26 -18.11 8.50 0.30
N LEU A 27 -17.38 9.29 1.09
CA LEU A 27 -17.84 9.77 2.39
C LEU A 27 -18.69 11.05 2.34
N LEU A 28 -18.43 11.95 1.37
CA LEU A 28 -18.99 13.30 1.38
C LEU A 28 -19.93 13.59 0.20
N VAL A 29 -19.69 12.99 -0.98
CA VAL A 29 -20.46 13.33 -2.19
C VAL A 29 -20.75 12.06 -3.00
N PRO A 30 -21.71 11.22 -2.57
CA PRO A 30 -22.05 9.98 -3.26
C PRO A 30 -22.73 10.19 -4.63
N ILE A 31 -22.89 11.44 -5.08
CA ILE A 31 -23.78 11.83 -6.19
C ILE A 31 -23.01 12.16 -7.48
N LEU A 32 -21.68 12.27 -7.41
CA LEU A 32 -20.89 12.84 -8.50
C LEU A 32 -19.91 11.82 -9.10
N GLU A 33 -20.44 10.96 -9.98
CA GLU A 33 -19.64 10.06 -10.79
C GLU A 33 -18.99 10.84 -11.93
N TRP A 34 -17.70 11.13 -11.79
CA TRP A 34 -16.91 11.74 -12.86
C TRP A 34 -15.91 10.73 -13.42
N PRO A 35 -15.65 10.79 -14.74
CA PRO A 35 -14.74 9.85 -15.40
C PRO A 35 -13.29 10.02 -14.90
N LEU A 36 -12.50 8.94 -14.97
CA LEU A 36 -11.11 8.90 -14.51
C LEU A 36 -10.24 10.04 -15.08
N TRP A 37 -10.48 10.47 -16.32
CA TRP A 37 -9.72 11.57 -16.91
C TRP A 37 -9.92 12.90 -16.17
N ALA A 38 -11.07 13.11 -15.52
CA ALA A 38 -11.35 14.30 -14.74
C ALA A 38 -10.50 14.29 -13.46
N ASP A 39 -10.40 13.15 -12.78
CA ASP A 39 -9.49 12.98 -11.63
C ASP A 39 -8.04 13.27 -12.01
N LEU A 40 -7.60 12.76 -13.17
CA LEU A 40 -6.25 13.01 -13.66
C LEU A 40 -6.03 14.49 -13.99
N LEU A 41 -7.00 15.17 -14.58
CA LEU A 41 -6.91 16.60 -14.90
C LEU A 41 -6.84 17.45 -13.62
N VAL A 42 -7.69 17.17 -12.64
CA VAL A 42 -7.67 17.85 -11.33
C VAL A 42 -6.34 17.59 -10.64
N PHE A 43 -5.83 16.35 -10.67
CA PHE A 43 -4.49 16.03 -10.16
C PHE A 43 -3.41 16.85 -10.86
N LEU A 44 -3.44 16.96 -12.19
CA LEU A 44 -2.44 17.73 -12.95
C LEU A 44 -2.49 19.23 -12.59
N VAL A 45 -3.68 19.79 -12.42
CA VAL A 45 -3.85 21.19 -11.98
C VAL A 45 -3.31 21.37 -10.57
N PHE A 46 -3.72 20.53 -9.62
CA PHE A 46 -3.23 20.54 -8.24
C PHE A 46 -1.71 20.35 -8.16
N ARG A 47 -1.17 19.45 -8.98
CA ARG A 47 0.26 19.19 -9.09
C ARG A 47 1.01 20.40 -9.65
N GLY A 48 0.49 20.97 -10.73
CA GLY A 48 1.07 22.15 -11.36
C GLY A 48 1.12 23.33 -10.40
N THR A 49 0.03 23.61 -9.68
CA THR A 49 -0.01 24.73 -8.71
C THR A 49 0.88 24.45 -7.49
N SER A 50 0.86 23.23 -6.95
CA SER A 50 1.69 22.88 -5.78
C SER A 50 3.18 23.00 -6.06
N MET A 51 3.66 22.67 -7.27
CA MET A 51 5.07 22.85 -7.63
C MET A 51 5.58 24.29 -7.47
N PHE A 52 4.71 25.30 -7.57
CA PHE A 52 5.09 26.71 -7.39
C PHE A 52 4.95 27.20 -5.94
N LEU A 53 4.16 26.52 -5.12
CA LEU A 53 3.74 27.03 -3.81
C LEU A 53 4.37 26.26 -2.65
N VAL A 54 4.43 24.92 -2.72
CA VAL A 54 4.75 24.06 -1.57
C VAL A 54 5.45 22.77 -2.03
N THR A 55 6.37 22.26 -1.21
CA THR A 55 6.92 20.91 -1.38
C THR A 55 5.81 19.87 -1.31
N THR A 56 5.70 19.08 -2.36
CA THR A 56 4.64 18.07 -2.48
C THR A 56 4.90 16.84 -1.62
N PRO A 57 3.87 16.08 -1.19
CA PRO A 57 4.05 14.91 -0.32
C PRO A 57 5.11 13.92 -0.83
N GLY A 58 5.10 13.56 -2.11
CA GLY A 58 6.06 12.66 -2.71
C GLY A 58 7.48 13.21 -2.72
N GLN A 59 7.65 14.51 -2.99
CA GLN A 59 8.95 15.18 -2.88
C GLN A 59 9.44 15.23 -1.42
N TRP A 60 8.54 15.53 -0.48
CA TRP A 60 8.83 15.58 0.94
C TRP A 60 9.24 14.21 1.50
N LEU A 61 8.56 13.13 1.07
CA LEU A 61 8.90 11.76 1.44
C LEU A 61 10.30 11.36 0.94
N LEU A 62 10.66 11.77 -0.28
CA LEU A 62 11.92 11.37 -0.92
C LEU A 62 13.08 12.34 -0.71
N ALA A 63 12.84 13.51 -0.12
CA ALA A 63 13.86 14.54 0.11
C ALA A 63 15.10 14.01 0.86
N PRO A 64 14.97 13.18 1.93
CA PRO A 64 16.14 12.62 2.63
C PRO A 64 17.01 11.73 1.73
N ALA A 65 16.37 10.85 0.95
CA ALA A 65 17.08 9.96 0.02
C ALA A 65 17.79 10.74 -1.10
N ALA A 66 17.14 11.78 -1.62
CA ALA A 66 17.74 12.67 -2.62
C ALA A 66 18.97 13.41 -2.05
N ALA A 67 18.88 13.92 -0.81
CA ALA A 67 19.97 14.64 -0.14
C ALA A 67 21.20 13.76 0.13
N GLU A 68 21.01 12.57 0.70
CA GLU A 68 22.12 11.62 0.96
C GLU A 68 22.85 11.20 -0.33
N ARG A 69 22.15 11.15 -1.46
CA ARG A 69 22.75 10.80 -2.75
C ARG A 69 23.55 11.92 -3.37
N SER A 70 23.17 13.18 -3.12
CA SER A 70 23.93 14.35 -3.58
C SER A 70 25.19 14.63 -2.74
N SER A 71 25.27 14.14 -1.50
CA SER A 71 26.38 14.43 -0.59
C SER A 71 27.56 13.46 -0.68
N THR A 72 27.40 12.27 -1.26
CA THR A 72 28.47 11.24 -1.29
C THR A 72 29.19 11.19 -2.65
N THR A 73 30.48 11.53 -2.66
CA THR A 73 31.40 11.34 -3.80
C THR A 73 31.91 9.89 -3.92
N ALA A 74 31.82 9.10 -2.85
CA ALA A 74 32.14 7.68 -2.81
C ALA A 74 30.85 6.88 -2.55
N SER A 75 30.47 6.01 -3.49
CA SER A 75 29.34 5.06 -3.49
C SER A 75 28.14 5.42 -2.60
N PRO A 76 27.00 5.85 -3.17
CA PRO A 76 25.84 6.23 -2.38
C PRO A 76 25.38 5.07 -1.48
N PRO A 77 24.95 5.35 -0.25
CA PRO A 77 24.47 4.32 0.69
C PRO A 77 23.38 3.45 0.07
N ARG A 78 23.30 2.15 0.44
CA ARG A 78 22.23 1.25 -0.04
C ARG A 78 20.87 1.71 0.51
N GLN A 79 20.18 2.54 -0.26
CA GLN A 79 18.84 3.05 0.04
C GLN A 79 17.72 2.29 -0.68
N TRP A 80 18.06 1.43 -1.65
CA TRP A 80 17.08 0.79 -2.52
C TRP A 80 16.05 -0.05 -1.73
N THR A 81 16.45 -0.68 -0.63
CA THR A 81 15.53 -1.49 0.19
C THR A 81 14.47 -0.62 0.87
N ASN A 82 14.87 0.54 1.41
CA ASN A 82 13.94 1.52 1.98
C ASN A 82 12.99 2.08 0.90
N LEU A 83 13.53 2.41 -0.28
CA LEU A 83 12.72 2.91 -1.40
C LEU A 83 11.72 1.87 -1.89
N LEU A 84 12.17 0.61 -2.07
CA LEU A 84 11.33 -0.49 -2.52
C LEU A 84 10.23 -0.80 -1.51
N LEU A 85 10.60 -1.13 -0.27
CA LEU A 85 9.64 -1.48 0.76
C LEU A 85 8.73 -0.32 1.13
N GLY A 86 9.29 0.89 1.21
CA GLY A 86 8.52 2.10 1.47
C GLY A 86 7.45 2.34 0.40
N THR A 87 7.81 2.18 -0.88
CA THR A 87 6.85 2.29 -1.99
C THR A 87 5.81 1.17 -1.96
N VAL A 88 6.21 -0.07 -1.70
CA VAL A 88 5.28 -1.22 -1.59
C VAL A 88 4.29 -1.01 -0.45
N PHE A 89 4.77 -0.58 0.72
CA PHE A 89 3.92 -0.33 1.89
C PHE A 89 2.97 0.83 1.64
N PHE A 90 3.47 1.92 1.03
CA PHE A 90 2.64 3.06 0.67
C PHE A 90 1.55 2.67 -0.35
N LEU A 91 1.92 1.89 -1.37
CA LEU A 91 1.00 1.40 -2.40
C LEU A 91 -0.05 0.44 -1.84
N GLU A 92 0.35 -0.55 -1.04
CA GLU A 92 -0.61 -1.49 -0.46
C GLU A 92 -1.46 -0.84 0.62
N GLY A 93 -0.92 0.13 1.35
CA GLY A 93 -1.68 0.94 2.29
C GLY A 93 -2.78 1.74 1.59
N THR A 94 -2.42 2.52 0.57
CA THR A 94 -3.38 3.31 -0.23
C THR A 94 -4.46 2.43 -0.87
N LYS A 95 -4.09 1.30 -1.47
CA LYS A 95 -5.06 0.32 -1.98
C LYS A 95 -6.00 -0.18 -0.89
N ARG A 96 -5.50 -0.60 0.27
CA ARG A 96 -6.35 -1.12 1.36
C ARG A 96 -7.35 -0.09 1.88
N MET A 97 -7.00 1.19 1.84
CA MET A 97 -7.92 2.27 2.25
C MET A 97 -9.12 2.43 1.32
N VAL A 98 -9.05 2.00 0.05
CA VAL A 98 -10.13 2.19 -0.94
C VAL A 98 -10.72 0.89 -1.45
N ARG A 99 -9.97 -0.21 -1.47
CA ARG A 99 -10.37 -1.46 -2.13
C ARG A 99 -11.58 -2.14 -1.49
N TRP A 100 -11.88 -1.84 -0.23
CA TRP A 100 -13.12 -2.28 0.42
C TRP A 100 -14.38 -1.64 -0.19
N LEU A 101 -14.24 -0.56 -0.96
CA LEU A 101 -15.31 0.06 -1.76
C LEU A 101 -15.61 -0.72 -3.05
N GLU A 102 -14.63 -1.46 -3.55
CA GLU A 102 -14.69 -2.14 -4.85
C GLU A 102 -14.86 -3.65 -4.72
N MET A 103 -14.40 -4.23 -3.61
CA MET A 103 -14.43 -5.66 -3.36
C MET A 103 -15.22 -5.95 -2.08
N ASP A 104 -16.40 -6.54 -2.26
CA ASP A 104 -17.33 -7.00 -1.19
C ASP A 104 -16.77 -8.17 -0.36
N HIS A 105 -15.47 -8.43 -0.40
CA HIS A 105 -14.86 -9.55 0.30
C HIS A 105 -13.89 -9.09 1.38
N PRO A 106 -14.30 -9.21 2.64
CA PRO A 106 -13.49 -8.81 3.78
C PRO A 106 -12.28 -9.75 3.90
N LEU A 107 -11.08 -9.18 3.98
CA LEU A 107 -9.92 -9.95 4.42
C LEU A 107 -10.06 -10.23 5.92
N PRO A 108 -9.77 -11.47 6.37
CA PRO A 108 -9.86 -11.78 7.78
C PRO A 108 -8.79 -11.00 8.55
N PHE A 109 -9.19 -10.52 9.72
CA PHE A 109 -8.34 -9.73 10.60
C PHE A 109 -8.39 -10.31 12.01
N LEU A 110 -7.24 -10.78 12.50
CA LEU A 110 -7.09 -11.38 13.84
C LEU A 110 -8.10 -12.51 14.12
N GLY A 111 -8.35 -13.39 13.14
CA GLY A 111 -9.29 -14.51 13.28
C GLY A 111 -10.76 -14.12 13.20
N TYR A 112 -11.06 -12.86 12.89
CA TYR A 112 -12.42 -12.36 12.65
C TYR A 112 -12.61 -12.01 11.17
N VAL A 113 -13.76 -12.39 10.60
CA VAL A 113 -14.17 -12.00 9.24
C VAL A 113 -15.20 -10.87 9.37
N PRO A 114 -14.87 -9.63 8.98
CA PRO A 114 -15.82 -8.51 9.01
C PRO A 114 -17.08 -8.78 8.18
N GLU A 115 -18.25 -8.89 8.81
CA GLU A 115 -19.50 -9.18 8.09
C GLU A 115 -20.21 -7.92 7.57
N SER A 116 -19.92 -6.75 8.16
CA SER A 116 -20.54 -5.48 7.76
C SER A 116 -19.57 -4.64 6.94
N GLY A 117 -20.08 -3.90 5.95
CA GLY A 117 -19.27 -2.98 5.15
C GLY A 117 -18.55 -1.92 6.01
N LEU A 118 -19.17 -1.51 7.13
CA LEU A 118 -18.57 -0.55 8.07
C LEU A 118 -17.37 -1.15 8.80
N THR A 119 -17.48 -2.38 9.32
CA THR A 119 -16.35 -3.05 10.00
C THR A 119 -15.23 -3.39 9.02
N GLN A 120 -15.57 -3.83 7.79
CA GLN A 120 -14.60 -4.05 6.73
C GLN A 120 -13.85 -2.77 6.35
N GLY A 121 -14.57 -1.67 6.14
CA GLY A 121 -14.00 -0.37 5.81
C GLY A 121 -13.11 0.17 6.93
N ALA A 122 -13.55 0.07 8.19
CA ALA A 122 -12.77 0.49 9.34
C ALA A 122 -11.45 -0.29 9.46
N VAL A 123 -11.47 -1.61 9.33
CA VAL A 123 -10.27 -2.46 9.36
C VAL A 123 -9.36 -2.15 8.16
N GLY A 124 -9.93 -2.01 6.97
CA GLY A 124 -9.20 -1.68 5.74
C GLY A 124 -8.49 -0.34 5.82
N ILE A 125 -9.18 0.71 6.29
CA ILE A 125 -8.62 2.04 6.51
C ILE A 125 -7.55 2.01 7.60
N ALA A 126 -7.81 1.37 8.75
CA ALA A 126 -6.83 1.30 9.85
C ALA A 126 -5.52 0.61 9.41
N MET A 127 -5.63 -0.56 8.77
CA MET A 127 -4.47 -1.26 8.21
C MET A 127 -3.80 -0.49 7.09
N GLY A 128 -4.59 0.20 6.26
CA GLY A 128 -4.11 1.04 5.18
C GLY A 128 -3.28 2.21 5.69
N VAL A 129 -3.78 2.93 6.69
CA VAL A 129 -3.05 4.02 7.38
C VAL A 129 -1.76 3.50 8.00
N LEU A 130 -1.81 2.36 8.71
CA LEU A 130 -0.62 1.77 9.31
C LEU A 130 0.48 1.50 8.25
N LEU A 131 0.10 0.92 7.12
CA LEU A 131 1.00 0.67 5.99
C LEU A 131 1.52 1.95 5.34
N VAL A 132 0.66 2.96 5.12
CA VAL A 132 1.08 4.27 4.57
C VAL A 132 2.07 4.97 5.50
N VAL A 133 1.82 4.96 6.80
CA VAL A 133 2.71 5.57 7.80
C VAL A 133 4.04 4.84 7.87
N ALA A 134 4.04 3.51 7.93
CA ALA A 134 5.26 2.72 7.91
C ALA A 134 6.04 2.92 6.60
N GLY A 135 5.35 2.91 5.46
CA GLY A 135 5.94 3.14 4.15
C GLY A 135 6.52 4.55 4.01
N GLY A 136 5.82 5.57 4.50
CA GLY A 136 6.29 6.95 4.51
C GLY A 136 7.53 7.14 5.39
N ALA A 137 7.56 6.54 6.58
CA ALA A 137 8.72 6.57 7.47
C ALA A 137 9.94 5.85 6.85
N LEU A 138 9.73 4.74 6.14
CA LEU A 138 10.78 4.06 5.37
C LEU A 138 11.31 4.92 4.22
N LEU A 139 10.43 5.57 3.45
CA LEU A 139 10.81 6.47 2.35
C LEU A 139 11.63 7.67 2.85
N ARG A 140 11.28 8.20 4.02
CA ARG A 140 11.99 9.28 4.70
C ARG A 140 13.30 8.85 5.37
N LEU A 141 13.64 7.56 5.31
CA LEU A 141 14.81 6.99 5.99
C LEU A 141 14.79 7.22 7.51
N GLU A 142 13.60 7.30 8.12
CA GLU A 142 13.47 7.49 9.55
C GLU A 142 13.78 6.19 10.30
N PRO A 143 14.50 6.24 11.45
CA PRO A 143 14.82 5.04 12.22
C PRO A 143 13.56 4.29 12.70
N LEU A 144 12.47 5.04 12.94
CA LEU A 144 11.17 4.49 13.29
C LEU A 144 10.52 3.71 12.14
N GLY A 145 10.86 4.00 10.88
CA GLY A 145 10.26 3.32 9.72
C GLY A 145 10.49 1.81 9.73
N ARG A 146 11.69 1.37 10.13
CA ARG A 146 11.99 -0.06 10.30
C ARG A 146 11.17 -0.69 11.41
N LEU A 147 11.05 -0.02 12.55
CA LEU A 147 10.27 -0.53 13.69
C LEU A 147 8.78 -0.63 13.33
N LEU A 148 8.21 0.44 12.77
CA LEU A 148 6.82 0.47 12.31
C LEU A 148 6.56 -0.60 11.24
N GLY A 149 7.51 -0.78 10.31
CA GLY A 149 7.41 -1.82 9.30
C GLY A 149 7.39 -3.22 9.90
N LEU A 150 8.29 -3.51 10.84
CA LEU A 150 8.33 -4.81 11.54
C LEU A 150 7.07 -5.07 12.35
N LEU A 151 6.55 -4.06 13.07
CA LEU A 151 5.29 -4.18 13.81
C LEU A 151 4.11 -4.44 12.87
N THR A 152 4.07 -3.77 11.72
CA THR A 152 3.03 -3.97 10.71
C THR A 152 3.06 -5.39 10.15
N VAL A 153 4.25 -5.90 9.79
CA VAL A 153 4.42 -7.27 9.29
C VAL A 153 4.11 -8.30 10.37
N ALA A 154 4.52 -8.07 11.61
CA ALA A 154 4.19 -8.95 12.74
C ALA A 154 2.67 -9.02 12.97
N LEU A 155 1.97 -7.87 12.94
CA LEU A 155 0.52 -7.84 13.03
C LEU A 155 -0.15 -8.61 11.88
N MET A 156 0.35 -8.44 10.64
CA MET A 156 -0.15 -9.19 9.49
C MET A 156 0.10 -10.69 9.63
N ALA A 157 1.27 -11.10 10.15
CA ALA A 157 1.59 -12.50 10.40
C ALA A 157 0.69 -13.11 11.47
N ILE A 158 0.52 -12.43 12.61
CA ILE A 158 -0.39 -12.84 13.68
C ILE A 158 -1.82 -12.98 13.12
N SER A 159 -2.29 -11.98 12.37
CA SER A 159 -3.60 -12.02 11.72
C SER A 159 -3.74 -13.19 10.76
N THR A 160 -2.71 -13.49 9.98
CA THR A 160 -2.71 -14.60 9.02
C THR A 160 -2.79 -15.95 9.73
N VAL A 161 -2.01 -16.13 10.80
CA VAL A 161 -2.00 -17.36 11.61
C VAL A 161 -3.33 -17.55 12.34
N LEU A 162 -3.87 -16.51 12.97
CA LEU A 162 -5.16 -16.59 13.66
C LEU A 162 -6.33 -16.87 12.69
N SER A 163 -6.17 -16.50 11.43
CA SER A 163 -7.19 -16.70 10.39
C SER A 163 -6.89 -17.89 9.49
N TRP A 164 -5.96 -18.79 9.88
CA TRP A 164 -5.44 -19.85 9.00
C TRP A 164 -6.55 -20.72 8.41
N THR A 165 -7.49 -21.14 9.26
CA THR A 165 -8.63 -21.99 8.88
C THR A 165 -9.68 -21.30 8.03
N GLN A 166 -9.61 -19.98 7.89
CA GLN A 166 -10.58 -19.17 7.13
C GLN A 166 -10.11 -18.88 5.70
N TRP A 167 -8.86 -19.18 5.37
CA TRP A 167 -8.29 -18.86 4.07
C TRP A 167 -8.96 -19.61 2.93
N ASP A 168 -9.31 -20.89 3.08
CA ASP A 168 -9.90 -21.66 1.98
C ASP A 168 -11.20 -21.02 1.46
N ALA A 169 -12.10 -20.70 2.38
CA ALA A 169 -13.36 -20.03 2.08
C ALA A 169 -13.14 -18.60 1.55
N LEU A 170 -12.11 -17.89 2.05
CA LEU A 170 -11.76 -16.56 1.56
C LEU A 170 -11.24 -16.61 0.12
N VAL A 171 -10.34 -17.54 -0.19
CA VAL A 171 -9.74 -17.70 -1.50
C VAL A 171 -10.81 -18.03 -2.54
N GLU A 172 -11.72 -18.93 -2.22
CA GLU A 172 -12.87 -19.23 -3.06
C GLU A 172 -13.67 -17.96 -3.40
N ARG A 173 -14.07 -17.20 -2.37
CA ARG A 173 -14.81 -15.94 -2.55
C ARG A 173 -14.05 -14.94 -3.41
N LEU A 174 -12.74 -14.77 -3.16
CA LEU A 174 -11.89 -13.85 -3.93
C LEU A 174 -11.78 -14.26 -5.41
N VAL A 175 -11.62 -15.54 -5.70
CA VAL A 175 -11.53 -16.06 -7.08
C VAL A 175 -12.86 -15.88 -7.79
N VAL A 176 -13.97 -16.28 -7.17
CA VAL A 176 -15.31 -16.15 -7.75
C VAL A 176 -15.64 -14.68 -8.05
N ALA A 177 -15.40 -13.78 -7.10
CA ALA A 177 -15.71 -12.37 -7.26
C ALA A 177 -14.89 -11.70 -8.35
N ARG A 178 -13.60 -12.02 -8.41
CA ARG A 178 -12.72 -11.51 -9.47
C ARG A 178 -13.19 -11.97 -10.84
N ARG A 179 -13.58 -13.24 -10.97
CA ARG A 179 -14.08 -13.83 -12.22
C ARG A 179 -15.41 -13.20 -12.64
N MET A 180 -16.32 -13.01 -11.68
CA MET A 180 -17.58 -12.29 -11.87
C MET A 180 -17.36 -10.85 -12.36
N ALA A 181 -16.47 -10.09 -11.72
CA ALA A 181 -16.13 -8.73 -12.12
C ALA A 181 -15.50 -8.66 -13.53
N GLN A 182 -14.85 -9.73 -13.96
CA GLN A 182 -14.25 -9.85 -15.29
C GLN A 182 -15.22 -10.41 -16.34
N GLY A 183 -16.43 -10.83 -15.96
CA GLY A 183 -17.41 -11.43 -16.86
C GLY A 183 -16.97 -12.78 -17.45
N ILE A 184 -16.11 -13.53 -16.75
CA ILE A 184 -15.58 -14.81 -17.22
C ILE A 184 -15.82 -15.92 -16.19
N PRO A 185 -16.08 -17.16 -16.62
CA PRO A 185 -16.33 -18.27 -15.70
C PRO A 185 -15.06 -18.67 -14.93
N VAL A 186 -15.25 -19.19 -13.71
CA VAL A 186 -14.20 -19.83 -12.92
C VAL A 186 -13.76 -21.11 -13.63
N ARG A 187 -12.45 -21.32 -13.78
CA ARG A 187 -11.92 -22.52 -14.46
C ARG A 187 -11.91 -23.71 -13.50
N SER A 188 -12.05 -24.92 -14.04
CA SER A 188 -11.91 -26.16 -13.28
C SER A 188 -10.52 -26.25 -12.63
N GLY A 189 -10.44 -26.51 -11.33
CA GLY A 189 -9.17 -26.62 -10.61
C GLY A 189 -8.56 -25.28 -10.18
N GLU A 190 -9.14 -24.14 -10.56
CA GLU A 190 -8.58 -22.83 -10.24
C GLU A 190 -8.68 -22.49 -8.76
N ILE A 191 -9.80 -22.82 -8.11
CA ILE A 191 -10.00 -22.54 -6.69
C ILE A 191 -9.03 -23.38 -5.88
N GLU A 192 -8.93 -24.68 -6.16
CA GLU A 192 -8.05 -25.62 -5.46
C GLU A 192 -6.58 -25.21 -5.63
N PHE A 193 -6.19 -24.82 -6.85
CA PHE A 193 -4.84 -24.30 -7.11
C PHE A 193 -4.56 -23.04 -6.29
N MET A 194 -5.49 -22.09 -6.27
CA MET A 194 -5.31 -20.83 -5.53
C MET A 194 -5.34 -21.05 -4.02
N GLN A 195 -6.14 -21.98 -3.50
CA GLN A 195 -6.19 -22.36 -2.09
C GLN A 195 -4.86 -22.94 -1.62
N SER A 196 -4.19 -23.74 -2.46
CA SER A 196 -2.86 -24.28 -2.16
C SER A 196 -1.69 -23.29 -2.29
N LEU A 197 -1.95 -22.11 -2.87
CA LEU A 197 -0.90 -21.14 -3.22
C LEU A 197 -0.96 -19.88 -2.37
N LEU A 198 -2.15 -19.34 -2.11
CA LEU A 198 -2.30 -18.02 -1.49
C LEU A 198 -1.86 -17.97 -0.02
N PRO A 199 -2.31 -18.87 0.87
CA PRO A 199 -1.93 -18.85 2.28
C PRO A 199 -0.42 -18.99 2.47
N GLU A 200 0.18 -19.97 1.80
CA GLU A 200 1.61 -20.24 1.80
C GLU A 200 2.39 -19.09 1.15
N GLY A 201 1.90 -18.58 0.02
CA GLY A 201 2.50 -17.44 -0.68
C GLY A 201 2.54 -16.18 0.18
N ILE A 202 1.50 -15.94 0.97
CA ILE A 202 1.46 -14.83 1.93
C ILE A 202 2.47 -15.06 3.05
N ALA A 203 2.56 -16.27 3.61
CA ALA A 203 3.55 -16.60 4.63
C ALA A 203 4.99 -16.38 4.13
N VAL A 204 5.30 -16.85 2.92
CA VAL A 204 6.60 -16.62 2.26
C VAL A 204 6.85 -15.13 2.04
N ALA A 205 5.86 -14.39 1.54
CA ALA A 205 5.98 -12.94 1.34
C ALA A 205 6.28 -12.21 2.65
N LEU A 206 5.63 -12.58 3.76
CA LEU A 206 5.88 -11.99 5.08
C LEU A 206 7.32 -12.26 5.55
N VAL A 207 7.85 -13.47 5.33
CA VAL A 207 9.25 -13.80 5.66
C VAL A 207 10.22 -12.97 4.82
N VAL A 208 10.00 -12.88 3.52
CA VAL A 208 10.84 -12.09 2.60
C VAL A 208 10.83 -10.60 2.98
N VAL A 209 9.65 -10.03 3.22
CA VAL A 209 9.52 -8.63 3.63
C VAL A 209 10.21 -8.38 4.98
N THR A 210 10.07 -9.30 5.94
CA THR A 210 10.80 -9.23 7.22
C THR A 210 12.31 -9.19 6.99
N GLY A 211 12.84 -10.09 6.17
CA GLY A 211 14.26 -10.11 5.81
C GLY A 211 14.73 -8.80 5.17
N LEU A 212 13.93 -8.24 4.24
CA LEU A 212 14.22 -6.96 3.61
C LEU A 212 14.16 -5.79 4.62
N LEU A 213 13.22 -5.79 5.57
CA LEU A 213 13.13 -4.78 6.63
C LEU A 213 14.36 -4.79 7.54
N LEU A 214 14.97 -5.96 7.79
CA LEU A 214 16.22 -6.04 8.55
C LEU A 214 17.41 -5.42 7.80
N LEU A 215 17.35 -5.36 6.47
CA LEU A 215 18.35 -4.67 5.63
C LEU A 215 18.09 -3.16 5.50
N CYS A 216 16.91 -2.68 5.90
CA CYS A 216 16.59 -1.25 5.92
C CYS A 216 17.44 -0.51 6.96
N ARG A 217 17.85 0.70 6.59
CA ARG A 217 18.65 1.60 7.44
C ARG A 217 17.85 2.86 7.76
N GLY A 218 17.96 3.32 9.00
CA GLY A 218 17.61 4.69 9.35
C GLY A 218 18.79 5.63 9.10
N ARG A 219 18.49 6.90 8.88
CA ARG A 219 19.49 7.97 8.91
C ARG A 219 19.97 8.14 10.36
N TYR A 220 21.21 7.75 10.62
CA TYR A 220 21.87 8.04 11.90
C TYR A 220 22.52 9.43 11.80
N GLY A 221 22.05 10.37 12.62
CA GLY A 221 22.55 11.76 12.62
C GLY A 221 21.53 12.75 12.07
N ALA A 222 20.69 13.25 12.98
CA ALA A 222 20.11 14.58 12.94
C ALA A 222 20.26 15.15 14.36
#